data_AF-A0A2W0ECL4-F1
#
_entry.id   AF-A0A2W0ECL4-F1
#
_cell.length_a   1.000
_cell.length_b   1.000
_cell.length_c   1.000
_cell.angle_alpha   90.00
_cell.angle_beta   90.00
_cell.angle_gamma   90.00
#
_symmetry.space_group_name_H-M   'P 1'
#
loop_
_entity.id
_entity.type
_entity.pdbx_description
1 polymer ?
#
loop_
_entity_poly.entity_id
_entity_poly.type
_entity_poly.pdbx_seq_one_letter_code
_entity_poly.pdbx_strand_id
1 'polypeptide(L)'
;FLAGRVCARAALQRLEGLSFIPAIGEDRAPVWPAHIAGSITHSTGRAAAIVANKSHWRGLGMDLENLLNADRAERLASEILNPPELQRMAAGPREQMALLITLTFSVKESLFKALYPIVEKRFYFEHAEVLEWRESGEVRLRLLTDLSSEWRNGTELDAQFGVKDGQLLSLVSIKA
;
A
#
# COMPACT_ATOMS: atom_id res chain seq x y z
N PHE A 1 -5.36 -14.47 6.72
CA PHE A 1 -4.13 -14.96 7.39
C PHE A 1 -3.42 -16.11 6.66
N LEU A 2 -3.95 -17.35 6.62
CA LEU A 2 -3.26 -18.51 6.01
C LEU A 2 -2.95 -18.32 4.51
N ALA A 3 -3.95 -17.91 3.72
CA ALA A 3 -3.82 -17.76 2.27
C ALA A 3 -2.66 -16.82 1.87
N GLY A 4 -2.49 -15.68 2.54
CA GLY A 4 -1.39 -14.75 2.25
C GLY A 4 0.00 -15.34 2.50
N ARG A 5 0.14 -16.21 3.49
CA ARG A 5 1.42 -16.91 3.79
C ARG A 5 1.70 -18.03 2.79
N VAL A 6 0.65 -18.68 2.26
CA VAL A 6 0.79 -19.60 1.12
C VAL A 6 1.28 -18.85 -0.11
N CYS A 7 0.72 -17.66 -0.40
CA CYS A 7 1.20 -16.79 -1.48
C CYS A 7 2.67 -16.39 -1.24
N ALA A 8 3.03 -15.99 -0.02
CA ALA A 8 4.40 -15.59 0.31
C ALA A 8 5.42 -16.72 0.07
N ARG A 9 5.12 -17.94 0.54
CA ARG A 9 5.95 -19.12 0.27
C ARG A 9 6.09 -19.39 -1.22
N ALA A 10 4.98 -19.34 -1.96
CA ALA A 10 5.00 -19.56 -3.41
C ALA A 10 5.83 -18.48 -4.15
N ALA A 11 5.73 -17.22 -3.71
CA ALA A 11 6.50 -16.12 -4.29
C ALA A 11 8.00 -16.27 -4.02
N LEU A 12 8.39 -16.66 -2.78
CA LEU A 12 9.78 -16.95 -2.42
C LEU A 12 10.35 -18.15 -3.19
N GLN A 13 9.55 -19.21 -3.35
CA GLN A 13 9.92 -20.37 -4.16
C GLN A 13 10.16 -19.98 -5.62
N ARG A 14 9.36 -19.06 -6.18
CA ARG A 14 9.49 -18.60 -7.56
C ARG A 14 10.67 -17.64 -7.76
N LEU A 15 10.98 -16.81 -6.76
CA LEU A 15 12.08 -15.85 -6.84
C LEU A 15 13.45 -16.53 -6.72
N GLU A 16 13.64 -17.38 -5.71
CA GLU A 16 14.96 -17.95 -5.40
C GLU A 16 14.92 -19.45 -5.01
N GLY A 17 13.80 -20.14 -5.21
CA GLY A 17 13.70 -21.57 -4.85
C GLY A 17 13.59 -21.83 -3.33
N LEU A 18 13.31 -20.78 -2.54
CA LEU A 18 13.26 -20.87 -1.08
C LEU A 18 11.92 -21.43 -0.59
N SER A 19 11.97 -22.59 0.06
CA SER A 19 10.83 -23.15 0.81
C SER A 19 10.75 -22.51 2.21
N PHE A 20 10.49 -21.21 2.26
CA PHE A 20 10.40 -20.43 3.50
C PHE A 20 9.00 -19.83 3.70
N ILE A 21 8.52 -19.81 4.94
CA ILE A 21 7.26 -19.16 5.32
C ILE A 21 7.62 -18.02 6.29
N PRO A 22 7.39 -16.74 5.93
CA PRO A 22 7.68 -15.61 6.81
C PRO A 22 7.01 -15.75 8.16
N ALA A 23 7.72 -15.51 9.27
CA ALA A 23 7.13 -15.51 10.62
C ALA A 23 6.25 -14.26 10.85
N ILE A 24 5.60 -14.15 12.01
CA ILE A 24 4.99 -12.88 12.46
C ILE A 24 6.03 -12.20 13.35
N GLY A 25 6.40 -10.96 13.04
CA GLY A 25 7.25 -10.12 13.90
C GLY A 25 6.48 -9.56 15.10
N GLU A 26 7.19 -8.93 16.04
CA GLU A 26 6.57 -8.34 17.24
C GLU A 26 5.56 -7.24 16.91
N ASP A 27 5.81 -6.51 15.82
CA ASP A 27 4.97 -5.47 15.23
C ASP A 27 3.84 -6.01 14.33
N ARG A 28 3.71 -7.34 14.24
CA ARG A 28 2.83 -8.10 13.33
C ARG A 28 3.22 -8.07 11.85
N ALA A 29 4.32 -7.44 11.48
CA ALA A 29 4.83 -7.46 10.12
C ALA A 29 5.38 -8.85 9.76
N PRO A 30 5.37 -9.27 8.49
CA PRO A 30 6.00 -10.51 8.07
C PRO A 30 7.53 -10.43 8.23
N VAL A 31 8.15 -11.45 8.84
CA VAL A 31 9.61 -11.54 8.94
C VAL A 31 10.16 -12.24 7.71
N TRP A 32 10.71 -11.46 6.78
CA TRP A 32 11.32 -11.95 5.54
C TRP A 32 12.77 -12.41 5.77
N PRO A 33 13.33 -13.27 4.88
CA PRO A 33 14.77 -13.48 4.82
C PRO A 33 15.52 -12.15 4.69
N ALA A 34 16.72 -12.04 5.27
CA ALA A 34 17.42 -10.77 5.44
C ALA A 34 17.60 -9.96 4.13
N HIS A 35 17.86 -10.66 3.03
CA HIS A 35 18.08 -10.11 1.69
C HIS A 35 16.81 -9.94 0.85
N ILE A 36 15.62 -10.24 1.40
CA ILE A 36 14.34 -10.16 0.71
C ILE A 36 13.48 -9.02 1.28
N ALA A 37 12.94 -8.20 0.38
CA ALA A 37 11.81 -7.31 0.68
C ALA A 37 10.51 -7.98 0.24
N GLY A 38 9.42 -7.73 0.95
CA GLY A 38 8.12 -8.26 0.53
C GLY A 38 6.94 -7.66 1.26
N SER A 39 5.77 -7.89 0.68
CA SER A 39 4.48 -7.47 1.24
C SER A 39 3.44 -8.57 1.09
N ILE A 40 2.51 -8.64 2.04
CA ILE A 40 1.38 -9.58 2.02
C ILE A 40 0.11 -8.76 2.20
N THR A 41 -0.91 -9.06 1.41
CA THR A 41 -2.26 -8.51 1.58
C THR A 41 -3.31 -9.59 1.36
N HIS A 42 -4.50 -9.35 1.89
CA HIS A 42 -5.67 -10.17 1.63
C HIS A 42 -6.94 -9.35 1.76
N SER A 43 -7.93 -9.69 0.96
CA SER A 43 -9.29 -9.16 1.05
C SER A 43 -10.30 -10.29 0.88
N THR A 44 -11.58 -9.96 0.77
CA THR A 44 -12.65 -10.94 0.60
C THR A 44 -12.34 -11.86 -0.59
N GLY A 45 -12.16 -13.16 -0.29
CA GLY A 45 -11.95 -14.20 -1.30
C GLY A 45 -10.57 -14.21 -1.99
N ARG A 46 -9.65 -13.29 -1.67
CA ARG A 46 -8.33 -13.22 -2.34
C ARG A 46 -7.20 -12.89 -1.37
N ALA A 47 -6.02 -13.44 -1.65
CA ALA A 47 -4.78 -13.09 -0.97
C ALA A 47 -3.65 -13.00 -2.00
N ALA A 48 -2.67 -12.15 -1.70
CA ALA A 48 -1.53 -11.93 -2.57
C ALA A 48 -0.27 -11.66 -1.74
N ALA A 49 0.87 -11.97 -2.33
CA ALA A 49 2.17 -11.62 -1.79
C ALA A 49 3.10 -11.21 -2.94
N ILE A 50 3.97 -10.24 -2.67
CA ILE A 50 5.03 -9.81 -3.57
C ILE A 50 6.36 -9.87 -2.82
N VAL A 51 7.40 -10.33 -3.50
CA VAL A 51 8.76 -10.41 -2.95
C VAL A 51 9.77 -9.99 -4.01
N ALA A 52 10.88 -9.41 -3.57
CA ALA A 52 12.03 -9.10 -4.41
C ALA A 52 13.32 -9.12 -3.60
N ASN A 53 14.44 -9.22 -4.31
CA ASN A 53 15.75 -9.07 -3.69
C ASN A 53 15.97 -7.59 -3.29
N LYS A 54 16.47 -7.36 -2.07
CA LYS A 54 16.75 -6.02 -1.52
C LYS A 54 17.79 -5.25 -2.31
N SER A 55 18.64 -5.93 -3.09
CA SER A 55 19.58 -5.27 -4.00
C SER A 55 18.90 -4.51 -5.14
N HIS A 56 17.66 -4.85 -5.48
CA HIS A 56 16.87 -4.16 -6.50
C HIS A 56 15.78 -3.28 -5.89
N TRP A 57 15.14 -3.78 -4.81
CA TRP A 57 14.01 -3.13 -4.16
C TRP A 57 14.16 -3.20 -2.64
N ARG A 58 14.49 -2.08 -2.00
CA ARG A 58 14.65 -2.00 -0.55
C ARG A 58 13.32 -2.06 0.23
N GLY A 59 12.20 -1.71 -0.42
CA GLY A 59 10.88 -1.72 0.20
C GLY A 59 9.78 -2.04 -0.78
N LEU A 60 8.80 -2.85 -0.35
CA LEU A 60 7.62 -3.22 -1.12
C LEU A 60 6.41 -3.18 -0.20
N GLY A 61 5.35 -2.51 -0.65
CA GLY A 61 4.10 -2.43 0.07
C GLY A 61 2.94 -2.59 -0.88
N MET A 62 2.06 -3.54 -0.57
CA MET A 62 0.92 -3.86 -1.41
C MET A 62 -0.32 -4.00 -0.56
N ASP A 63 -1.45 -3.58 -1.12
CA ASP A 63 -2.71 -3.61 -0.43
C ASP A 63 -3.88 -3.90 -1.37
N LEU A 64 -4.82 -4.72 -0.91
CA LEU A 64 -5.93 -5.25 -1.71
C LEU A 64 -7.22 -4.96 -0.97
N GLU A 65 -8.11 -4.21 -1.61
CA GLU A 65 -9.37 -3.78 -1.01
C GLU A 65 -10.55 -4.06 -1.93
N ASN A 66 -11.73 -4.26 -1.32
CA ASN A 66 -12.97 -4.23 -2.09
C ASN A 66 -13.34 -2.77 -2.34
N LEU A 67 -13.84 -2.47 -3.54
CA LEU A 67 -14.40 -1.15 -3.80
C LEU A 67 -15.53 -0.87 -2.81
N LEU A 68 -15.44 0.28 -2.15
CA LEU A 68 -16.49 0.76 -1.26
C LEU A 68 -17.76 1.06 -2.07
N ASN A 69 -18.92 0.91 -1.44
CA ASN A 69 -20.13 1.53 -1.95
C ASN A 69 -20.17 3.02 -1.56
N ALA A 70 -21.01 3.81 -2.23
CA ALA A 70 -21.08 5.25 -2.03
C ALA A 70 -21.32 5.64 -0.55
N ASP A 71 -22.31 5.03 0.11
CA ASP A 71 -22.65 5.35 1.50
C ASP A 71 -21.50 5.07 2.46
N ARG A 72 -20.79 3.95 2.28
CA ARG A 72 -19.64 3.61 3.12
C ARG A 72 -18.45 4.50 2.82
N ALA A 73 -18.24 4.85 1.56
CA ALA A 73 -17.19 5.78 1.17
C ALA A 73 -17.42 7.15 1.82
N GLU A 74 -18.63 7.72 1.72
CA GLU A 74 -18.99 8.99 2.34
C GLU A 74 -18.71 9.02 3.85
N ARG A 75 -19.04 7.94 4.57
CA ARG A 75 -18.77 7.84 6.02
C ARG A 75 -17.28 7.79 6.37
N LEU A 76 -16.47 7.16 5.53
CA LEU A 76 -15.03 6.98 5.78
C LEU A 76 -14.18 8.11 5.21
N ALA A 77 -14.74 9.00 4.40
CA ALA A 77 -14.01 10.05 3.70
C ALA A 77 -13.14 10.89 4.65
N SER A 78 -13.72 11.38 5.76
CA SER A 78 -13.00 12.24 6.71
C SER A 78 -11.99 11.50 7.60
N GLU A 79 -12.04 10.17 7.66
CA GLU A 79 -11.06 9.36 8.41
C GLU A 79 -9.83 9.04 7.54
N ILE A 80 -10.02 8.92 6.23
CA ILE A 80 -8.98 8.47 5.28
C ILE A 80 -8.30 9.67 4.60
N LEU A 81 -9.09 10.68 4.25
CA LEU A 81 -8.66 11.83 3.48
C LEU A 81 -8.27 13.00 4.38
N ASN A 82 -7.16 13.64 4.05
CA ASN A 82 -6.76 14.90 4.64
C ASN A 82 -7.56 16.08 4.02
N PRO A 83 -7.50 17.30 4.60
CA PRO A 83 -8.31 18.42 4.10
C PRO A 83 -8.07 18.77 2.62
N PRO A 84 -6.83 18.82 2.10
CA PRO A 84 -6.59 18.98 0.65
C PRO A 84 -7.23 17.87 -0.21
N GLU A 85 -7.14 16.61 0.19
CA GLU A 85 -7.74 15.47 -0.50
C GLU A 85 -9.28 15.56 -0.50
N LEU A 86 -9.89 15.95 0.62
CA LEU A 86 -11.34 16.19 0.72
C LEU A 86 -11.81 17.28 -0.23
N GLN A 87 -11.05 18.38 -0.33
CA GLN A 87 -11.37 19.47 -1.25
C GLN A 87 -11.32 18.99 -2.71
N ARG A 88 -10.28 18.25 -3.10
CA ARG A 88 -10.16 17.68 -4.45
C ARG A 88 -11.28 16.68 -4.75
N MET A 89 -11.62 15.82 -3.78
CA MET A 89 -12.75 14.90 -3.90
C MET A 89 -14.07 15.65 -4.12
N ALA A 90 -14.34 16.69 -3.32
CA ALA A 90 -15.58 17.46 -3.42
C ALA A 90 -15.71 18.23 -4.74
N ALA A 91 -14.58 18.62 -5.35
CA ALA A 91 -14.55 19.25 -6.67
C ALA A 91 -14.63 18.25 -7.84
N GLY A 92 -14.45 16.96 -7.57
CA GLY A 92 -14.45 15.88 -8.56
C GLY A 92 -15.83 15.29 -8.84
N PRO A 93 -15.91 14.34 -9.79
CA PRO A 93 -17.16 13.65 -10.12
C PRO A 93 -17.62 12.74 -8.97
N ARG A 94 -18.91 12.82 -8.60
CA ARG A 94 -19.46 12.06 -7.46
C ARG A 94 -19.41 10.56 -7.67
N GLU A 95 -19.53 10.11 -8.91
CA GLU A 95 -19.44 8.70 -9.31
C GLU A 95 -18.06 8.09 -9.05
N GLN A 96 -17.00 8.90 -9.01
CA GLN A 96 -15.64 8.45 -8.74
C GLN A 96 -15.29 8.46 -7.24
N MET A 97 -16.13 9.04 -6.39
CA MET A 97 -15.86 9.22 -4.96
C MET A 97 -15.51 7.90 -4.25
N ALA A 98 -16.28 6.84 -4.51
CA ALA A 98 -16.06 5.56 -3.87
C ALA A 98 -14.72 4.91 -4.30
N LEU A 99 -14.36 5.04 -5.58
CA LEU A 99 -13.07 4.60 -6.10
C LEU A 99 -11.93 5.41 -5.47
N LEU A 100 -12.05 6.74 -5.46
CA LEU A 100 -11.03 7.63 -4.91
C LEU A 100 -10.75 7.33 -3.44
N ILE A 101 -11.77 7.16 -2.62
CA ILE A 101 -11.60 6.88 -1.18
C ILE A 101 -10.96 5.50 -0.98
N THR A 102 -11.41 4.49 -1.74
CA THR A 102 -10.82 3.14 -1.69
C THR A 102 -9.34 3.18 -2.12
N LEU A 103 -9.04 3.91 -3.20
CA LEU A 103 -7.69 4.09 -3.72
C LEU A 103 -6.79 4.77 -2.68
N THR A 104 -7.22 5.90 -2.11
CA THR A 104 -6.43 6.65 -1.12
C THR A 104 -6.15 5.81 0.12
N PHE A 105 -7.14 5.07 0.62
CA PHE A 105 -6.93 4.13 1.72
C PHE A 105 -5.87 3.10 1.36
N SER A 106 -6.08 2.37 0.25
CA SER A 106 -5.23 1.25 -0.12
C SER A 106 -3.80 1.69 -0.42
N VAL A 107 -3.62 2.80 -1.13
CA VAL A 107 -2.28 3.27 -1.50
C VAL A 107 -1.51 3.81 -0.29
N LYS A 108 -2.19 4.42 0.70
CA LYS A 108 -1.55 4.85 1.96
C LYS A 108 -1.17 3.64 2.84
N GLU A 109 -1.98 2.59 2.86
CA GLU A 109 -1.62 1.30 3.46
C GLU A 109 -0.41 0.66 2.77
N SER A 110 -0.38 0.68 1.43
CA SER A 110 0.78 0.25 0.64
C SER A 110 2.03 1.07 0.96
N LEU A 111 1.91 2.39 1.08
CA LEU A 111 3.02 3.27 1.48
C LEU A 111 3.55 2.90 2.86
N PHE A 112 2.65 2.69 3.84
CA PHE A 112 3.01 2.23 5.18
C PHE A 112 3.82 0.93 5.14
N LYS A 113 3.30 -0.09 4.44
CA LYS A 113 3.97 -1.40 4.33
C LYS A 113 5.33 -1.32 3.62
N ALA A 114 5.49 -0.42 2.66
CA ALA A 114 6.74 -0.23 1.93
C ALA A 114 7.81 0.47 2.78
N LEU A 115 7.43 1.50 3.53
CA LEU A 115 8.36 2.34 4.29
C LEU A 115 8.63 1.86 5.70
N TYR A 116 7.64 1.27 6.39
CA TYR A 116 7.78 0.90 7.80
C TYR A 116 9.02 0.01 8.08
N PRO A 117 9.34 -1.02 7.26
CA PRO A 117 10.56 -1.82 7.46
C PRO A 117 11.88 -1.05 7.24
N ILE A 118 11.82 0.14 6.66
CA ILE A 118 12.98 0.99 6.35
C ILE A 118 13.16 2.07 7.41
N VAL A 119 12.06 2.71 7.82
CA VAL A 119 12.09 3.84 8.76
C VAL A 119 11.88 3.41 10.21
N GLU A 120 11.32 2.22 10.45
CA GLU A 120 10.98 1.64 11.76
C GLU A 120 10.13 2.57 12.65
N LYS A 121 9.48 3.56 12.03
CA LYS A 121 8.63 4.55 12.66
C LYS A 121 7.20 4.38 12.16
N ARG A 122 6.25 4.28 13.10
CA ARG A 122 4.83 4.24 12.73
C ARG A 122 4.39 5.61 12.22
N PHE A 123 3.58 5.59 11.17
CA PHE A 123 2.89 6.75 10.62
C PHE A 123 1.52 6.29 10.09
N TYR A 124 0.69 7.26 9.71
CA TYR A 124 -0.76 7.09 9.57
C TYR A 124 -1.26 7.90 8.37
N PHE A 125 -2.57 7.85 8.10
CA PHE A 125 -3.17 8.45 6.90
C PHE A 125 -2.92 9.96 6.77
N GLU A 126 -2.88 10.69 7.88
CA GLU A 126 -2.62 12.13 7.93
C GLU A 126 -1.16 12.50 7.61
N HIS A 127 -0.26 11.52 7.62
CA HIS A 127 1.17 11.70 7.35
C HIS A 127 1.53 11.54 5.87
N ALA A 128 0.55 11.29 5.00
CA ALA A 128 0.72 11.20 3.57
C ALA A 128 -0.46 11.83 2.82
N GLU A 129 -0.20 12.29 1.60
CA GLU A 129 -1.19 12.88 0.70
C GLU A 129 -1.08 12.23 -0.69
N VAL A 130 -2.21 11.84 -1.25
CA VAL A 130 -2.37 11.55 -2.69
C VAL A 130 -2.50 12.88 -3.42
N LEU A 131 -1.48 13.23 -4.19
CA LEU A 131 -1.45 14.45 -5.00
C LEU A 131 -2.25 14.28 -6.28
N GLU A 132 -2.00 13.18 -6.99
CA GLU A 132 -2.55 12.90 -8.31
C GLU A 132 -2.79 11.40 -8.46
N TRP A 133 -3.77 11.04 -9.28
CA TRP A 133 -3.97 9.67 -9.75
C TRP A 133 -4.58 9.68 -11.14
N ARG A 134 -4.43 8.57 -11.87
CA ARG A 134 -4.97 8.38 -13.22
C ARG A 134 -5.70 7.05 -13.30
N GLU A 135 -6.78 6.99 -14.08
CA GLU A 135 -7.51 5.72 -14.31
C GLU A 135 -6.64 4.64 -14.97
N SER A 136 -5.54 5.03 -15.63
CA SER A 136 -4.53 4.11 -16.18
C SER A 136 -3.71 3.37 -15.11
N GLY A 137 -3.81 3.77 -13.84
CA GLY A 137 -3.24 3.05 -12.71
C GLY A 137 -2.11 3.77 -11.98
N GLU A 138 -1.72 4.97 -12.39
CA GLU A 138 -0.66 5.73 -11.73
C GLU A 138 -1.19 6.57 -10.56
N VAL A 139 -0.40 6.70 -9.49
CA VAL A 139 -0.68 7.54 -8.32
C VAL A 139 0.60 8.24 -7.90
N ARG A 140 0.50 9.50 -7.49
CA ARG A 140 1.60 10.24 -6.84
C ARG A 140 1.25 10.57 -5.40
N LEU A 141 2.17 10.25 -4.51
CA LEU A 141 2.06 10.48 -3.07
C LEU A 141 3.08 11.52 -2.62
N ARG A 142 2.80 12.18 -1.49
CA ARG A 142 3.74 13.02 -0.76
C ARG A 142 3.71 12.72 0.73
N LEU A 143 4.87 12.67 1.37
CA LEU A 143 4.97 12.62 2.83
C LEU A 143 4.70 14.00 3.43
N LEU A 144 3.90 14.03 4.50
CA LEU A 144 3.56 15.23 5.25
C LEU A 144 4.30 15.33 6.59
N THR A 145 5.25 14.43 6.85
CA THR A 145 6.04 14.39 8.09
C THR A 145 7.43 13.84 7.85
N ASP A 146 8.35 14.15 8.76
CA ASP A 146 9.68 13.55 8.76
C ASP A 146 9.63 12.15 9.40
N LEU A 147 9.96 11.14 8.61
CA LEU A 147 10.05 9.74 9.04
C LEU A 147 11.49 9.34 9.37
N SER A 148 12.46 9.84 8.60
CA SER A 148 13.89 9.65 8.84
C SER A 148 14.72 10.79 8.22
N SER A 149 16.05 10.71 8.28
CA SER A 149 16.94 11.65 7.61
C SER A 149 16.82 11.62 6.08
N GLU A 150 16.37 10.50 5.52
CA GLU A 150 16.15 10.27 4.09
C GLU A 150 14.69 10.52 3.68
N TRP A 151 13.73 10.08 4.51
CA TRP A 151 12.30 10.19 4.24
C TRP A 151 11.71 11.37 5.00
N ARG A 152 11.65 12.53 4.33
CA ARG A 152 11.27 13.81 4.93
C ARG A 152 9.91 14.28 4.46
N ASN A 153 9.35 15.26 5.18
CA ASN A 153 8.23 16.04 4.70
C ASN A 153 8.55 16.59 3.30
N GLY A 154 7.59 16.46 2.38
CA GLY A 154 7.72 16.88 1.00
C GLY A 154 8.29 15.83 0.06
N THR A 155 8.81 14.70 0.56
CA THR A 155 9.25 13.59 -0.32
C THR A 155 8.06 13.06 -1.11
N GLU A 156 8.20 13.01 -2.43
CA GLU A 156 7.19 12.46 -3.34
C GLU A 156 7.57 11.04 -3.79
N LEU A 157 6.56 10.19 -3.96
CA LEU A 157 6.72 8.83 -4.43
C LEU A 157 5.65 8.50 -5.46
N ASP A 158 6.03 7.74 -6.48
CA ASP A 158 5.08 7.14 -7.40
C ASP A 158 4.60 5.79 -6.85
N ALA A 159 3.33 5.49 -7.12
CA ALA A 159 2.66 4.25 -6.79
C ALA A 159 1.78 3.82 -7.97
N GLN A 160 1.34 2.56 -7.92
CA GLN A 160 0.48 1.99 -8.95
C GLN A 160 -0.75 1.36 -8.32
N PHE A 161 -1.84 1.28 -9.07
CA PHE A 161 -3.01 0.51 -8.73
C PHE A 161 -3.64 -0.15 -9.95
N GLY A 162 -4.45 -1.18 -9.71
CA GLY A 162 -5.31 -1.79 -10.70
C GLY A 162 -6.62 -2.23 -10.08
N VAL A 163 -7.70 -2.13 -10.86
CA VAL A 163 -9.03 -2.56 -10.45
C VAL A 163 -9.45 -3.78 -11.25
N LYS A 164 -9.87 -4.84 -10.56
CA LYS A 164 -10.37 -6.07 -11.19
C LYS A 164 -11.43 -6.74 -10.33
N ASP A 165 -12.55 -7.12 -10.94
CA ASP A 165 -13.67 -7.82 -10.30
C ASP A 165 -14.14 -7.13 -9.00
N GLY A 166 -14.27 -5.80 -9.03
CA GLY A 166 -14.71 -5.00 -7.87
C GLY A 166 -13.68 -4.88 -6.75
N GLN A 167 -12.42 -5.27 -6.98
CA GLN A 167 -11.33 -5.10 -6.03
C GLN A 167 -10.22 -4.22 -6.59
N LEU A 168 -9.60 -3.43 -5.73
CA LEU A 168 -8.48 -2.55 -6.02
C LEU A 168 -7.21 -3.12 -5.37
N LEU A 169 -6.16 -3.32 -6.16
CA LEU A 169 -4.83 -3.66 -5.70
C LEU A 169 -3.91 -2.45 -5.90
N SER A 170 -3.29 -1.96 -4.85
CA SER A 170 -2.28 -0.89 -4.92
C SER A 170 -0.87 -1.42 -4.59
N LEU A 171 0.16 -0.77 -5.13
CA LEU A 171 1.56 -1.12 -4.95
C LEU A 171 2.41 0.15 -4.82
N VAL A 172 3.23 0.18 -3.77
CA VAL A 172 4.35 1.12 -3.59
C VAL A 172 5.64 0.31 -3.59
N SER A 173 6.59 0.71 -4.43
CA SER A 173 7.87 0.03 -4.58
C SER A 173 9.03 1.03 -4.46
N ILE A 174 9.95 0.75 -3.54
CA ILE A 174 11.09 1.62 -3.24
C ILE A 174 12.34 0.96 -3.79
N LYS A 175 12.94 1.62 -4.78
CA LYS A 175 14.16 1.15 -5.42
C LYS A 175 15.33 1.19 -4.43
N ALA A 176 16.22 0.21 -4.54
CA ALA A 176 17.45 0.15 -3.75
C ALA A 176 18.40 1.30 -4.06
#